data_AF-A0A945QVZ4-F1
#
_entry.id   AF-A0A945QVZ4-F1
#
_cell.length_a   1.000
_cell.length_b   1.000
_cell.length_c   1.000
_cell.angle_alpha   90.00
_cell.angle_beta   90.00
_cell.angle_gamma   90.00
#
_symmetry.space_group_name_H-M   'P 1'
#
loop_
_entity.id
_entity.type
_entity.pdbx_description
1 polymer ?
#
loop_
_entity_poly.entity_id
_entity_poly.type
_entity_poly.pdbx_seq_one_letter_code
_entity_poly.pdbx_strand_id
1 'polypeptide(L)'
;MSATGSIEALIRRDRAIVGSTLVAITGLSWAYLFHLTSSMNPAMPAMDAMIASWSTADALLMVVMWAVMMTGMMIPSAAPMILLYGLVIRKQARRGIVFAPTGAFAGGYLIAWAGFSAVATGLQWGLEQTGLMTSMISAAAPWMAGAILIAAGIYQWTPLKGACLTHCRNPMEFLSRSWRPGIGGAVVMGMHHGLYCIGCCW
;
A
#
# COMPACT_ATOMS: atom_id res chain seq x y z
N MET A 1 -15.35 -0.95 43.02
CA MET A 1 -14.03 -1.31 42.45
C MET A 1 -14.06 -2.64 41.66
N SER A 2 -15.09 -2.94 40.86
CA SER A 2 -15.16 -4.21 40.08
C SER A 2 -15.26 -4.04 38.56
N ALA A 3 -15.61 -2.86 38.05
CA ALA A 3 -15.78 -2.63 36.61
C ALA A 3 -14.45 -2.58 35.84
N THR A 4 -13.39 -2.04 36.45
CA THR A 4 -12.06 -1.92 35.84
C THR A 4 -11.39 -3.28 35.62
N GLY A 5 -11.49 -4.20 36.59
CA GLY A 5 -10.91 -5.55 36.46
C GLY A 5 -11.58 -6.42 35.39
N SER A 6 -12.88 -6.23 35.14
CA SER A 6 -13.62 -7.00 34.13
C SER A 6 -13.30 -6.54 32.70
N ILE A 7 -13.16 -5.23 32.48
CA ILE A 7 -12.78 -4.67 31.17
C ILE A 7 -11.34 -5.08 30.81
N GLU A 8 -10.43 -5.04 31.78
CA GLU A 8 -9.04 -5.41 31.57
C GLU A 8 -8.87 -6.91 31.27
N ALA A 9 -9.66 -7.77 31.93
CA ALA A 9 -9.71 -9.20 31.63
C ALA A 9 -10.27 -9.50 30.22
N LEU A 10 -11.31 -8.77 29.78
CA LEU A 10 -11.87 -8.87 28.42
C LEU A 10 -10.83 -8.45 27.37
N ILE A 11 -10.17 -7.30 27.54
CA ILE A 11 -9.13 -6.83 26.62
C ILE A 11 -7.95 -7.80 26.54
N ARG A 12 -7.53 -8.38 27.68
CA ARG A 12 -6.44 -9.36 27.71
C ARG A 12 -6.82 -10.66 26.99
N ARG A 13 -8.07 -11.12 27.16
CA ARG A 13 -8.60 -12.31 26.49
C ARG A 13 -8.70 -12.08 24.98
N ASP A 14 -9.23 -10.95 24.54
CA ASP A 14 -9.33 -10.61 23.12
C ASP A 14 -7.95 -10.51 22.48
N ARG A 15 -6.99 -9.84 23.15
CA ARG A 15 -5.59 -9.80 22.70
C ARG A 15 -4.96 -11.18 22.60
N ALA A 16 -5.23 -12.07 23.57
CA ALA A 16 -4.72 -13.43 23.54
C ALA A 16 -5.33 -14.24 22.39
N ILE A 17 -6.65 -14.12 22.16
CA ILE A 17 -7.35 -14.79 21.06
C ILE A 17 -6.84 -14.31 19.71
N VAL A 18 -6.73 -12.99 19.52
CA VAL A 18 -6.20 -12.40 18.28
C VAL A 18 -4.75 -12.83 18.08
N GLY A 19 -3.92 -12.73 19.12
CA GLY A 19 -2.53 -13.16 19.09
C GLY A 19 -2.37 -14.64 18.72
N SER A 20 -3.12 -15.54 19.38
CA SER A 20 -3.06 -16.97 19.09
C SER A 20 -3.55 -17.30 17.68
N THR A 21 -4.57 -16.60 17.21
CA THR A 21 -5.14 -16.80 15.87
C THR A 21 -4.14 -16.37 14.80
N LEU A 22 -3.50 -15.21 14.98
CA LEU A 22 -2.45 -14.73 14.07
C LEU A 22 -1.27 -15.71 14.03
N VAL A 23 -0.79 -16.17 15.18
CA VAL A 23 0.30 -17.16 15.24
C VAL A 23 -0.08 -18.47 14.54
N ALA A 24 -1.30 -18.97 14.77
CA ALA A 24 -1.78 -20.19 14.13
C ALA A 24 -1.89 -20.02 12.60
N ILE A 25 -2.48 -18.93 12.12
CA ILE A 25 -2.60 -18.65 10.68
C ILE A 25 -1.21 -18.53 10.05
N THR A 26 -0.30 -17.76 10.65
CA THR A 26 1.07 -17.63 10.15
C THR A 26 1.79 -18.97 10.09
N GLY A 27 1.68 -19.80 11.14
CA GLY A 27 2.27 -21.14 11.18
C GLY A 27 1.70 -22.06 10.09
N LEU A 28 0.38 -22.04 9.90
CA LEU A 28 -0.30 -22.82 8.85
C LEU A 28 0.10 -22.36 7.44
N SER A 29 0.18 -21.04 7.21
CA SER A 29 0.64 -20.49 5.93
C SER A 29 2.07 -20.94 5.62
N TRP A 30 2.98 -20.89 6.59
CA TRP A 30 4.35 -21.38 6.43
C TRP A 30 4.39 -22.89 6.14
N ALA A 31 3.66 -23.70 6.91
CA ALA A 31 3.58 -25.14 6.68
C ALA A 31 3.08 -25.47 5.27
N TYR A 32 2.07 -24.73 4.79
CA TYR A 32 1.53 -24.88 3.45
C TYR A 32 2.53 -24.47 2.36
N LEU A 33 3.27 -23.35 2.54
CA LEU A 33 4.33 -22.94 1.63
C LEU A 33 5.45 -23.98 1.55
N PHE A 34 5.88 -24.54 2.69
CA PHE A 34 6.86 -25.63 2.70
C PHE A 34 6.35 -26.87 1.98
N HIS A 35 5.08 -27.24 2.20
CA HIS A 35 4.45 -28.36 1.51
C HIS A 35 4.42 -28.15 -0.01
N LEU A 36 3.94 -26.99 -0.48
CA LEU A 36 3.93 -26.61 -1.89
C LEU A 36 5.32 -26.72 -2.50
N THR A 37 6.33 -26.12 -1.86
CA THR A 37 7.72 -26.14 -2.35
C THR A 37 8.29 -27.55 -2.41
N SER A 38 8.00 -28.40 -1.41
CA SER A 38 8.45 -29.79 -1.38
C SER A 38 7.74 -30.69 -2.40
N SER A 39 6.51 -30.33 -2.79
CA SER A 39 5.68 -31.07 -3.74
C SER A 39 5.92 -30.65 -5.20
N MET A 40 6.57 -29.51 -5.44
CA MET A 40 6.94 -29.07 -6.78
C MET A 40 8.12 -29.89 -7.29
N ASN A 41 7.89 -30.65 -8.37
CA ASN A 41 8.91 -31.42 -9.05
C ASN A 41 9.88 -30.45 -9.77
N PRO A 42 11.20 -30.45 -9.49
CA PRO A 42 12.17 -29.51 -10.09
C PRO A 42 12.37 -29.68 -11.61
N ALA A 43 11.67 -30.65 -12.22
CA ALA A 43 11.80 -31.04 -13.62
C ALA A 43 10.81 -30.36 -14.58
N MET A 44 10.00 -29.40 -14.13
CA MET A 44 9.28 -28.51 -15.05
C MET A 44 10.27 -27.44 -15.51
N PRO A 45 10.77 -27.49 -16.77
CA PRO A 45 11.53 -26.36 -17.29
C PRO A 45 10.61 -25.15 -17.20
N ALA A 46 11.11 -24.08 -16.59
CA ALA A 46 10.41 -22.81 -16.61
C ALA A 46 10.01 -22.54 -18.07
N MET A 47 8.74 -22.23 -18.31
CA MET A 47 8.26 -21.66 -19.58
C MET A 47 8.86 -20.26 -19.84
N ASP A 48 10.09 -20.01 -19.37
CA ASP A 48 10.87 -18.77 -19.52
C ASP A 48 11.43 -18.59 -20.94
N ALA A 49 11.14 -19.52 -21.86
CA ALA A 49 11.57 -19.44 -23.24
C ALA A 49 10.47 -18.88 -24.16
N MET A 50 9.91 -17.71 -23.83
CA MET A 50 9.52 -16.72 -24.82
C MET A 50 9.72 -15.33 -24.21
N ILE A 51 10.87 -14.72 -24.51
CA ILE A 51 11.05 -13.28 -24.35
C ILE A 51 10.12 -12.61 -25.36
N ALA A 52 8.84 -12.51 -25.02
CA ALA A 52 7.97 -11.55 -25.65
C ALA A 52 8.38 -10.20 -25.08
N SER A 53 9.24 -9.47 -25.80
CA SER A 53 9.49 -8.07 -25.52
C SER A 53 8.15 -7.37 -25.38
N TRP A 54 7.87 -6.79 -24.22
CA TRP A 54 6.58 -6.16 -23.95
C TRP A 54 6.23 -5.20 -25.07
N SER A 55 5.03 -5.38 -25.61
CA SER A 55 4.44 -4.33 -26.44
C SER A 55 4.05 -3.14 -25.55
N THR A 56 3.83 -1.99 -26.18
CA THR A 56 3.27 -0.82 -25.46
C THR A 56 1.90 -1.14 -24.86
N ALA A 57 1.14 -2.06 -25.46
CA ALA A 57 -0.14 -2.51 -24.92
C ALA A 57 0.03 -3.32 -23.63
N ASP A 58 1.03 -4.20 -23.55
CA ASP A 58 1.32 -4.99 -22.35
C ASP A 58 1.74 -4.08 -21.19
N ALA A 59 2.57 -3.07 -21.47
CA ALA A 59 2.95 -2.06 -20.50
C ALA A 59 1.73 -1.27 -19.99
N LEU A 60 0.79 -0.87 -20.87
CA LEU A 60 -0.43 -0.17 -20.47
C LEU A 60 -1.32 -1.05 -19.58
N LEU A 61 -1.50 -2.32 -19.96
CA LEU A 61 -2.25 -3.29 -19.15
C LEU A 61 -1.62 -3.48 -17.77
N MET A 62 -0.29 -3.53 -17.71
CA MET A 62 0.46 -3.63 -16.46
C MET A 62 0.26 -2.40 -15.58
N VAL A 63 0.31 -1.18 -16.14
CA VAL A 63 -0.02 0.06 -15.40
C VAL A 63 -1.45 0.00 -14.84
N VAL A 64 -2.42 -0.43 -15.65
CA VAL A 64 -3.82 -0.54 -15.21
C VAL A 64 -3.95 -1.57 -14.08
N MET A 65 -3.31 -2.73 -14.21
CA MET A 65 -3.31 -3.76 -13.17
C MET A 65 -2.75 -3.24 -11.85
N TRP A 66 -1.56 -2.62 -11.88
CA TRP A 66 -0.96 -1.99 -10.69
C TRP A 66 -1.86 -0.92 -10.11
N ALA A 67 -2.44 -0.04 -10.95
CA ALA A 67 -3.34 1.02 -10.50
C ALA A 67 -4.60 0.47 -9.82
N VAL A 68 -5.25 -0.53 -10.40
CA VAL A 68 -6.46 -1.16 -9.81
C VAL A 68 -6.12 -1.85 -8.49
N MET A 69 -5.03 -2.62 -8.45
CA MET A 69 -4.60 -3.32 -7.23
C MET A 69 -4.29 -2.32 -6.12
N MET A 70 -3.47 -1.31 -6.40
CA MET A 70 -3.13 -0.26 -5.42
C MET A 70 -4.35 0.50 -4.95
N THR A 71 -5.26 0.84 -5.87
CA THR A 71 -6.53 1.48 -5.53
C THR A 71 -7.34 0.63 -4.55
N GLY A 72 -7.47 -0.68 -4.83
CA GLY A 72 -8.24 -1.61 -4.00
C GLY A 72 -7.68 -1.75 -2.58
N MET A 73 -6.36 -1.85 -2.44
CA MET A 73 -5.73 -2.04 -1.13
C MET A 73 -5.48 -0.74 -0.36
N MET A 74 -5.25 0.39 -1.04
CA MET A 74 -4.85 1.66 -0.42
C MET A 74 -5.98 2.69 -0.24
N ILE A 75 -7.13 2.55 -0.92
CA ILE A 75 -8.31 3.37 -0.56
C ILE A 75 -8.76 3.09 0.88
N PRO A 76 -8.86 1.84 1.36
CA PRO A 76 -9.26 1.55 2.74
C PRO A 76 -8.37 2.23 3.79
N SER A 77 -7.05 2.28 3.57
CA SER A 77 -6.12 2.95 4.49
C SER A 77 -6.29 4.47 4.51
N ALA A 78 -6.67 5.08 3.37
CA ALA A 78 -6.96 6.52 3.27
C ALA A 78 -8.40 6.90 3.66
N ALA A 79 -9.30 5.93 3.88
CA ALA A 79 -10.70 6.20 4.16
C ALA A 79 -10.93 7.12 5.37
N PRO A 80 -10.26 6.96 6.53
CA PRO A 80 -10.43 7.88 7.67
C PRO A 80 -10.09 9.32 7.30
N MET A 81 -9.07 9.52 6.47
CA MET A 81 -8.63 10.82 5.98
C MET A 81 -9.64 11.47 5.03
N ILE A 82 -10.11 10.71 4.05
CA ILE A 82 -11.11 11.16 3.07
C ILE A 82 -12.42 11.55 3.78
N LEU A 83 -12.86 10.76 4.75
CA LEU A 83 -14.06 11.02 5.53
C LEU A 83 -13.90 12.27 6.41
N LEU A 84 -12.76 12.42 7.08
CA LEU A 84 -12.48 13.61 7.89
C LEU A 84 -12.43 14.87 7.03
N TYR A 85 -11.76 14.82 5.87
CA TYR A 85 -11.76 15.92 4.90
C TYR A 85 -13.19 16.31 4.50
N GLY A 86 -14.02 15.32 4.16
CA GLY A 86 -15.43 15.54 3.85
C GLY A 86 -16.24 16.13 5.02
N LEU A 87 -15.94 15.77 6.27
CA LEU A 87 -16.56 16.38 7.46
C LEU A 87 -16.16 17.86 7.61
N VAL A 88 -14.89 18.19 7.44
CA VAL A 88 -14.40 19.58 7.52
C VAL A 88 -15.05 20.44 6.44
N ILE A 89 -15.09 19.95 5.20
CA ILE A 89 -15.74 20.65 4.07
C ILE A 89 -17.23 20.84 4.34
N ARG A 90 -17.98 19.82 4.80
CA ARG A 90 -19.41 19.96 5.14
C ARG A 90 -19.66 20.99 6.24
N LYS A 91 -18.73 21.14 7.20
CA LYS A 91 -18.83 22.17 8.25
C LYS A 91 -18.55 23.57 7.72
N GLN A 92 -17.59 23.74 6.80
CA GLN A 92 -17.26 25.02 6.18
C GLN A 92 -18.31 25.46 5.15
N ALA A 93 -18.92 24.51 4.45
CA ALA A 93 -20.05 24.71 3.56
C ALA A 93 -21.24 25.40 4.24
N ARG A 94 -21.57 24.97 5.47
CA ARG A 94 -22.60 25.62 6.30
C ARG A 94 -22.26 27.08 6.67
N ARG A 95 -21.01 27.51 6.46
CA ARG A 95 -20.53 28.88 6.69
C ARG A 95 -20.39 29.69 5.39
N GLY A 96 -20.87 29.18 4.25
CA GLY A 96 -20.90 29.91 2.98
C GLY A 96 -19.57 29.95 2.20
N ILE A 97 -18.59 29.11 2.55
CA ILE A 97 -17.27 29.07 1.89
C ILE A 97 -17.32 28.12 0.69
N VAL A 98 -16.75 28.53 -0.45
CA VAL A 98 -16.75 27.80 -1.74
C VAL A 98 -16.14 26.40 -1.59
N PHE A 99 -16.86 25.40 -2.11
CA PHE A 99 -16.62 23.97 -1.93
C PHE A 99 -15.44 23.45 -2.77
N ALA A 100 -14.67 22.55 -2.18
CA ALA A 100 -13.91 21.55 -2.93
C ALA A 100 -14.52 20.18 -2.65
N PRO A 101 -14.99 19.43 -3.67
CA PRO A 101 -15.64 18.15 -3.43
C PRO A 101 -14.62 17.17 -2.83
N THR A 102 -15.05 16.34 -1.88
CA THR A 102 -14.25 15.23 -1.33
C THR A 102 -13.66 14.36 -2.45
N GLY A 103 -14.36 14.25 -3.58
CA GLY A 103 -13.88 13.58 -4.79
C GLY A 103 -12.61 14.18 -5.40
N ALA A 104 -12.38 15.50 -5.27
CA ALA A 104 -11.13 16.13 -5.75
C ALA A 104 -9.92 15.72 -4.88
N PHE A 105 -10.10 15.61 -3.57
CA PHE A 105 -9.07 15.06 -2.68
C PHE A 105 -8.78 13.60 -3.01
N ALA A 106 -9.83 12.77 -3.14
CA ALA A 106 -9.66 11.37 -3.54
C ALA A 106 -9.02 11.24 -4.93
N GLY A 107 -9.37 12.11 -5.88
CA GLY A 107 -8.76 12.17 -7.20
C GLY A 107 -7.26 12.46 -7.14
N GLY A 108 -6.85 13.44 -6.33
CA GLY A 108 -5.43 13.72 -6.09
C GLY A 108 -4.68 12.52 -5.50
N TYR A 109 -5.29 11.82 -4.55
CA TYR A 109 -4.73 10.60 -3.98
C TYR A 109 -4.52 9.50 -5.03
N LEU A 110 -5.51 9.30 -5.90
CA LEU A 110 -5.44 8.32 -6.99
C LEU A 110 -4.43 8.70 -8.08
N ILE A 111 -4.24 9.99 -8.35
CA ILE A 111 -3.19 10.46 -9.28
C ILE A 111 -1.80 10.08 -8.76
N ALA A 112 -1.54 10.22 -7.45
CA ALA A 112 -0.27 9.81 -6.87
C ALA A 112 -0.03 8.30 -7.05
N TRP A 113 -1.05 7.47 -6.79
CA TRP A 113 -0.97 6.02 -6.99
C TRP A 113 -0.85 5.61 -8.47
N ALA A 114 -1.53 6.30 -9.38
CA ALA A 114 -1.37 6.07 -10.82
C ALA A 114 0.05 6.39 -11.29
N GLY A 115 0.64 7.48 -10.77
CA GLY A 115 2.05 7.81 -11.00
C GLY A 115 3.00 6.74 -10.47
N PHE A 116 2.76 6.23 -9.25
CA PHE A 116 3.49 5.09 -8.70
C PHE A 116 3.38 3.85 -9.59
N SER A 117 2.17 3.51 -10.06
CA SER A 117 1.95 2.36 -10.95
C SER A 117 2.73 2.49 -12.25
N ALA A 118 2.80 3.69 -12.85
CA ALA A 118 3.60 3.92 -14.04
C ALA A 118 5.11 3.71 -13.77
N VAL A 119 5.61 4.21 -12.63
CA VAL A 119 7.00 4.01 -12.21
C VAL A 119 7.30 2.53 -11.93
N ALA A 120 6.41 1.83 -11.23
CA ALA A 120 6.54 0.41 -10.92
C ALA A 120 6.58 -0.44 -12.20
N THR A 121 5.67 -0.19 -13.14
CA THR A 121 5.67 -0.85 -14.46
C THR A 121 6.96 -0.57 -15.23
N GLY A 122 7.44 0.68 -15.23
CA GLY A 122 8.70 1.04 -15.90
C GLY A 122 9.93 0.35 -15.30
N LEU A 123 9.99 0.29 -13.97
CA LEU A 123 11.04 -0.46 -13.24
C LEU A 123 10.99 -1.94 -13.56
N GLN A 124 9.79 -2.53 -13.53
CA GLN A 124 9.59 -3.93 -13.89
C GLN A 124 10.05 -4.21 -15.32
N TRP A 125 9.60 -3.42 -16.29
CA TRP A 125 10.00 -3.58 -17.68
C TRP A 125 11.52 -3.45 -17.86
N GLY A 126 12.15 -2.47 -17.20
CA GLY A 126 13.59 -2.29 -17.22
C GLY A 126 14.35 -3.48 -16.61
N LEU A 127 13.87 -4.03 -15.50
CA LEU A 127 14.48 -5.20 -14.83
C LEU A 127 14.36 -6.46 -15.68
N GLU A 128 13.24 -6.68 -16.36
CA GLU A 128 13.04 -7.81 -17.28
C GLU A 128 14.05 -7.75 -18.45
N GLN A 129 14.32 -6.57 -18.99
CA GLN A 129 15.32 -6.37 -20.07
C GLN A 129 16.75 -6.74 -19.63
N THR A 130 17.07 -6.60 -18.34
CA THR A 130 18.38 -6.97 -17.79
C THR A 130 18.50 -8.45 -17.43
N GLY A 131 17.42 -9.23 -17.54
CA GLY A 131 17.37 -10.63 -17.09
C GLY A 131 17.40 -10.79 -15.56
N LEU A 132 17.23 -9.70 -14.81
CA LEU A 132 17.18 -9.70 -13.34
C LEU A 132 15.79 -10.12 -12.81
N MET A 133 14.76 -10.05 -13.64
CA MET A 133 13.39 -10.45 -13.30
C MET A 133 12.79 -11.26 -14.42
N THR A 134 12.01 -12.29 -14.07
CA THR A 134 11.28 -13.13 -15.03
C THR A 134 9.98 -12.45 -15.47
N SER A 135 9.41 -12.93 -16.58
CA SER A 135 8.09 -12.50 -17.07
C SER A 135 6.94 -12.78 -16.09
N MET A 136 7.17 -13.57 -15.03
CA MET A 136 6.19 -13.85 -13.97
C MET A 136 6.37 -12.95 -12.73
N ILE A 137 7.14 -11.86 -12.82
CA ILE A 137 7.44 -11.00 -11.65
C ILE A 137 8.13 -11.79 -10.54
N SER A 138 9.01 -12.73 -10.92
CA SER A 138 9.86 -13.44 -9.96
C SER A 138 11.31 -12.98 -10.13
N ALA A 139 12.03 -12.86 -9.01
CA ALA A 139 13.45 -12.57 -9.06
C ALA A 139 14.16 -13.70 -9.81
N ALA A 140 15.04 -13.34 -10.75
CA ALA A 140 15.77 -14.33 -11.56
C ALA A 140 16.67 -15.24 -10.71
N ALA A 141 17.03 -14.80 -9.50
CA ALA A 141 17.82 -15.59 -8.56
C ALA A 141 17.28 -15.51 -7.11
N PRO A 142 17.30 -16.61 -6.34
CA PRO A 142 16.82 -16.64 -4.94
C PRO A 142 17.51 -15.64 -4.01
N TRP A 143 18.81 -15.36 -4.23
CA TRP A 143 19.56 -14.42 -3.41
C TRP A 143 19.09 -12.97 -3.60
N MET A 144 18.59 -12.60 -4.78
CA MET A 144 18.02 -11.28 -5.05
C MET A 144 16.70 -11.10 -4.31
N ALA A 145 15.83 -12.11 -4.32
CA ALA A 145 14.61 -12.10 -3.53
C ALA A 145 14.93 -11.92 -2.04
N GLY A 146 15.91 -12.66 -1.52
CA GLY A 146 16.39 -12.51 -0.14
C GLY A 146 16.94 -11.10 0.15
N ALA A 147 17.75 -10.54 -0.74
CA ALA A 147 18.30 -9.19 -0.59
C ALA A 147 17.21 -8.11 -0.59
N ILE A 148 16.22 -8.20 -1.48
CA ILE A 148 15.07 -7.29 -1.53
C ILE A 148 14.27 -7.36 -0.22
N LEU A 149 14.00 -8.56 0.29
CA LEU A 149 13.29 -8.74 1.56
C LEU A 149 14.08 -8.19 2.76
N ILE A 150 15.40 -8.38 2.80
CA ILE A 150 16.25 -7.79 3.84
C ILE A 150 16.25 -6.26 3.74
N ALA A 151 16.38 -5.71 2.53
CA ALA A 151 16.33 -4.26 2.31
C ALA A 151 14.98 -3.67 2.73
N ALA A 152 13.88 -4.33 2.38
CA ALA A 152 12.53 -3.96 2.82
C ALA A 152 12.42 -4.03 4.36
N GLY A 153 12.94 -5.08 5.00
CA GLY A 153 12.99 -5.22 6.45
C GLY A 153 13.77 -4.09 7.14
N ILE A 154 14.95 -3.73 6.62
CA ILE A 154 15.72 -2.59 7.11
C ILE A 154 14.93 -1.29 6.94
N TYR A 155 14.27 -1.10 5.79
CA TYR A 155 13.44 0.07 5.52
C TYR A 155 12.34 0.25 6.56
N GLN A 156 11.72 -0.85 7.04
CA GLN A 156 10.70 -0.82 8.10
C GLN A 156 11.17 -0.15 9.40
N TRP A 157 12.47 -0.20 9.71
CA TRP A 157 13.04 0.40 10.92
C TRP A 157 13.70 1.76 10.70
N THR A 158 13.63 2.31 9.49
CA THR A 158 14.22 3.61 9.21
C THR A 158 13.40 4.75 9.84
N PRO A 159 14.07 5.82 10.31
CA PRO A 159 13.38 7.03 10.79
C PRO A 159 12.56 7.70 9.67
N LEU A 160 12.96 7.50 8.41
CA LEU A 160 12.24 8.00 7.24
C LEU A 160 10.82 7.42 7.16
N LYS A 161 10.67 6.09 7.30
CA LYS A 161 9.35 5.44 7.31
C LYS A 161 8.52 5.90 8.51
N GLY A 162 9.16 6.06 9.68
CA GLY A 162 8.50 6.59 10.88
C GLY A 162 7.93 7.99 10.66
N ALA A 163 8.70 8.90 10.05
CA ALA A 163 8.23 10.24 9.71
C ALA A 163 7.05 10.23 8.74
N CYS A 164 7.12 9.43 7.66
CA CYS A 164 6.01 9.26 6.72
C CYS A 164 4.76 8.70 7.41
N LEU A 165 4.89 7.69 8.28
CA LEU A 165 3.78 7.10 9.02
C LEU A 165 3.07 8.11 9.93
N THR A 166 3.80 9.00 10.59
CA THR A 166 3.21 10.04 11.44
C THR A 166 2.28 10.95 10.63
N HIS A 167 2.71 11.38 9.46
CA HIS A 167 1.88 12.20 8.57
C HIS A 167 0.71 11.41 7.95
N CYS A 168 0.94 10.13 7.62
CA CYS A 168 -0.08 9.27 7.05
C CYS A 168 -1.19 8.91 8.06
N ARG A 169 -0.86 8.72 9.34
CA ARG A 169 -1.80 8.24 10.38
C ARG A 169 -2.38 9.33 11.26
N ASN A 170 -1.88 10.57 11.17
CA ASN A 170 -2.39 11.70 11.95
C ASN A 170 -3.21 12.68 11.09
N PRO A 171 -4.50 12.37 10.84
CA PRO A 171 -5.29 13.05 9.83
C PRO A 171 -5.58 14.51 10.16
N MET A 172 -5.79 14.82 11.44
CA MET A 172 -6.05 16.17 11.94
C MET A 172 -4.82 17.07 11.80
N GLU A 173 -3.65 16.56 12.14
CA GLU A 173 -2.40 17.31 12.01
C GLU A 173 -2.10 17.62 10.53
N PHE A 174 -2.24 16.64 9.65
CA PHE A 174 -2.06 16.84 8.21
C PHE A 174 -2.99 17.95 7.67
N LEU A 175 -4.29 17.88 7.98
CA LEU A 175 -5.25 18.86 7.50
C LEU A 175 -4.99 20.26 8.07
N SER A 176 -4.55 20.37 9.33
CA SER A 176 -4.24 21.66 9.94
C SER A 176 -3.03 22.34 9.29
N ARG A 177 -1.99 21.56 8.92
CA ARG A 177 -0.75 22.09 8.34
C ARG A 177 -0.82 22.31 6.83
N SER A 178 -1.57 21.47 6.12
CA SER A 178 -1.57 21.42 4.65
C SER A 178 -2.86 21.96 4.02
N TRP A 179 -3.74 22.60 4.80
CA TRP A 179 -5.02 23.07 4.29
C TRP A 179 -4.86 23.99 3.07
N ARG A 180 -5.50 23.64 1.96
CA ARG A 180 -5.56 24.47 0.76
C ARG A 180 -7.02 24.58 0.29
N PRO A 181 -7.59 25.78 0.20
CA PRO A 181 -8.97 25.95 -0.25
C PRO A 181 -9.12 25.66 -1.75
N GLY A 182 -10.35 25.37 -2.17
CA GLY A 182 -10.71 25.16 -3.58
C GLY A 182 -10.33 23.79 -4.15
N ILE A 183 -10.80 23.52 -5.36
CA ILE A 183 -10.66 22.22 -6.04
C ILE A 183 -9.19 21.87 -6.25
N GLY A 184 -8.38 22.80 -6.77
CA GLY A 184 -6.94 22.58 -6.96
C GLY A 184 -6.21 22.34 -5.63
N GLY A 185 -6.61 23.03 -4.56
CA GLY A 185 -6.10 22.79 -3.22
C GLY A 185 -6.39 21.37 -2.74
N ALA A 186 -7.61 20.88 -2.95
CA ALA A 186 -8.02 19.52 -2.62
C ALA A 186 -7.21 18.46 -3.36
N VAL A 187 -6.99 18.63 -4.67
CA VAL A 187 -6.17 17.71 -5.48
C VAL A 187 -4.73 17.69 -4.97
N VAL A 188 -4.13 18.85 -4.70
CA VAL A 188 -2.77 18.95 -4.15
C VAL A 188 -2.66 18.29 -2.78
N MET A 189 -3.63 18.50 -1.89
CA MET A 189 -3.67 17.84 -0.59
C MET A 189 -3.80 16.32 -0.73
N GLY A 190 -4.66 15.85 -1.66
CA GLY A 190 -4.81 14.43 -1.97
C GLY A 190 -3.51 13.79 -2.46
N MET A 191 -2.84 14.43 -3.42
CA MET A 191 -1.53 13.97 -3.94
C MET A 191 -0.48 13.93 -2.83
N HIS A 192 -0.40 14.97 -2.00
CA HIS A 192 0.58 15.02 -0.90
C HIS A 192 0.34 13.91 0.12
N HIS A 193 -0.92 13.64 0.47
CA HIS A 193 -1.26 12.49 1.32
C HIS A 193 -0.92 11.15 0.64
N GLY A 194 -1.20 11.02 -0.65
CA GLY A 194 -0.83 9.85 -1.46
C GLY A 194 0.67 9.59 -1.46
N LEU A 195 1.50 10.62 -1.57
CA LEU A 195 2.97 10.49 -1.50
C LEU A 195 3.46 10.00 -0.13
N TYR A 196 2.85 10.45 0.97
CA TYR A 196 3.15 9.87 2.28
C TYR A 196 2.77 8.39 2.34
N CYS A 197 1.58 8.02 1.86
CA CYS A 197 1.14 6.62 1.79
C CYS A 197 2.10 5.76 0.94
N ILE A 198 2.53 6.24 -0.22
CA ILE A 198 3.52 5.56 -1.07
C ILE A 198 4.87 5.43 -0.35
N GLY A 199 5.23 6.35 0.53
CA GLY A 199 6.42 6.22 1.35
C GLY A 199 6.30 5.12 2.40
N CYS A 200 5.15 4.98 3.06
CA CYS A 200 5.06 4.16 4.27
C CYS A 200 4.13 2.93 4.26
N CYS A 201 3.25 2.78 3.28
CA CYS A 201 2.14 1.82 3.29
C CYS A 201 2.19 0.77 2.17
N TRP A 202 3.32 0.65 1.47
CA TRP A 202 3.61 -0.44 0.54
C TRP A 202 4.28 -1.64 1.24
#